data_AF-A0A9K3PF55-F1
#
_entry.id   AF-A0A9K3PF55-F1
#
_cell.length_a   1.000
_cell.length_b   1.000
_cell.length_c   1.000
_cell.angle_alpha   90.00
_cell.angle_beta   90.00
_cell.angle_gamma   90.00
#
_symmetry.space_group_name_H-M   'P 1'
#
loop_
_entity.id
_entity.type
_entity.pdbx_description
1 polymer ?
#
loop_
_entity_poly.entity_id
_entity_poly.type
_entity_poly.pdbx_seq_one_letter_code
_entity_poly.pdbx_strand_id
1 'polypeptide(L)'
;MAAITHQKAKLFRQQSSYRFHEWRPWLTFFWLCHFSLSVMVIVWGGIHNHDTKYIPINVEALDNLNCSKGFVNVFASSKGDSDALVCCGENYSGNKYLKALEDGICNPPHFLFFVSRRLARFPEAWLLPLFPLFVRLLVQTIRKQASGISSNHNATTQSNNNIQYRLARRRFYFYVGIIQFRGWILYLLFDKLEEWIVASTGKDCWYEHLLHDNYHSCQGQGTDFSDHVVLYFAQILPIAFIEILHSFVEPFWIEKGTATPATFMTMRLVPIILITGMMYLYVVTFMGAYKTAVYFHTWPEIRNGYFVSLLVQVPLFLIQCTPFFYSTREYFFGYAS
;
A
#
# COMPACT_ATOMS: atom_id res chain seq x y z
N MET A 1 23.59 20.69 -33.20
CA MET A 1 23.38 19.85 -31.99
C MET A 1 21.91 19.48 -31.74
N ALA A 2 20.95 20.40 -31.84
CA ALA A 2 19.53 20.14 -31.55
C ALA A 2 18.89 18.97 -32.35
N ALA A 3 19.22 18.81 -33.64
CA ALA A 3 18.70 17.73 -34.48
C ALA A 3 19.19 16.33 -34.04
N ILE A 4 20.44 16.22 -33.57
CA ILE A 4 21.03 14.95 -33.10
C ILE A 4 20.39 14.50 -31.78
N THR A 5 20.07 15.45 -30.89
CA THR A 5 19.31 15.18 -29.66
C THR A 5 17.89 14.70 -29.95
N HIS A 6 17.24 15.24 -30.99
CA HIS A 6 15.89 14.83 -31.37
C HIS A 6 15.83 13.38 -31.90
N GLN A 7 16.76 13.00 -32.79
CA GLN A 7 16.80 11.64 -33.35
C GLN A 7 17.10 10.57 -32.28
N LYS A 8 17.99 10.86 -31.32
CA LYS A 8 18.29 9.96 -30.20
C LYS A 8 17.09 9.76 -29.28
N ALA A 9 16.36 10.83 -28.96
CA ALA A 9 15.14 10.73 -28.18
C ALA A 9 14.08 9.88 -28.90
N LYS A 10 13.97 9.97 -30.23
CA LYS A 10 13.06 9.14 -31.03
C LYS A 10 13.43 7.65 -30.99
N LEU A 11 14.70 7.32 -31.16
CA LEU A 11 15.18 5.92 -31.08
C LEU A 11 14.96 5.32 -29.68
N PHE A 12 15.25 6.08 -28.63
CA PHE A 12 15.02 5.64 -27.26
C PHE A 12 13.52 5.35 -27.02
N ARG A 13 12.64 6.24 -27.49
CA ARG A 13 11.18 6.05 -27.42
C ARG A 13 10.72 4.80 -28.17
N GLN A 14 11.25 4.57 -29.37
CA GLN A 14 10.91 3.40 -30.18
C GLN A 14 11.35 2.09 -29.51
N GLN A 15 12.55 2.05 -28.92
CA GLN A 15 13.01 0.87 -28.16
C GLN A 15 12.15 0.61 -26.92
N SER A 16 11.73 1.67 -26.23
CA SER A 16 10.84 1.56 -25.06
C SER A 16 9.45 1.06 -25.45
N SER A 17 8.90 1.55 -26.58
CA SER A 17 7.62 1.06 -27.16
C SER A 17 7.65 -0.44 -27.40
N TYR A 18 8.68 -0.93 -28.10
CA TYR A 18 8.80 -2.33 -28.46
C TYR A 18 8.81 -3.25 -27.22
N ARG A 19 9.63 -2.92 -26.20
CA ARG A 19 9.65 -3.70 -24.96
C ARG A 19 8.32 -3.64 -24.23
N PHE A 20 7.68 -2.47 -24.19
CA PHE A 20 6.38 -2.34 -23.56
C PHE A 20 5.34 -3.26 -24.23
N HIS A 21 5.33 -3.34 -25.57
CA HIS A 21 4.45 -4.25 -26.30
C HIS A 21 4.70 -5.72 -25.93
N GLU A 22 5.97 -6.13 -25.82
CA GLU A 22 6.36 -7.48 -25.39
C GLU A 22 5.94 -7.79 -23.94
N TRP A 23 6.08 -6.82 -23.05
CA TRP A 23 5.74 -6.98 -21.63
C TRP A 23 4.26 -6.80 -21.32
N ARG A 24 3.47 -6.22 -22.22
CA ARG A 24 2.06 -5.91 -21.98
C ARG A 24 1.22 -7.11 -21.50
N PRO A 25 1.34 -8.33 -22.07
CA PRO A 25 0.62 -9.50 -21.56
C PRO A 25 1.00 -9.84 -20.11
N TRP A 26 2.29 -9.73 -19.77
CA TRP A 26 2.79 -9.96 -18.41
C TRP A 26 2.31 -8.91 -17.43
N LEU A 27 2.32 -7.64 -17.81
CA LEU A 27 1.77 -6.55 -17.00
C LEU A 27 0.29 -6.83 -16.66
N THR A 28 -0.51 -7.17 -17.68
CA THR A 28 -1.92 -7.54 -17.49
C THR A 28 -2.06 -8.75 -16.56
N PHE A 29 -1.28 -9.82 -16.78
CA PHE A 29 -1.30 -10.99 -15.92
C PHE A 29 -1.00 -10.65 -14.46
N PHE A 30 0.05 -9.87 -14.20
CA PHE A 30 0.41 -9.46 -12.85
C PHE A 30 -0.69 -8.64 -12.18
N TRP A 31 -1.32 -7.70 -12.90
CA TRP A 31 -2.49 -6.97 -12.38
C TRP A 31 -3.68 -7.88 -12.09
N LEU A 32 -3.96 -8.87 -12.94
CA LEU A 32 -5.00 -9.87 -12.65
C LEU A 32 -4.70 -10.67 -11.39
N CYS A 33 -3.43 -11.10 -11.20
CA CYS A 33 -3.02 -11.74 -9.96
C CYS A 33 -3.18 -10.82 -8.74
N HIS A 34 -2.83 -9.54 -8.87
CA HIS A 34 -3.02 -8.53 -7.82
C HIS A 34 -4.50 -8.42 -7.42
N PHE A 35 -5.41 -8.25 -8.39
CA PHE A 35 -6.84 -8.15 -8.14
C PHE A 35 -7.39 -9.44 -7.51
N SER A 36 -7.07 -10.60 -8.08
CA SER A 36 -7.55 -11.89 -7.58
C SER A 36 -7.10 -12.16 -6.14
N LEU A 37 -5.83 -11.93 -5.82
CA LEU A 37 -5.32 -12.10 -4.46
C LEU A 37 -5.94 -11.10 -3.49
N SER A 38 -6.16 -9.85 -3.93
CA SER A 38 -6.82 -8.83 -3.11
C SER A 38 -8.25 -9.24 -2.78
N VAL A 39 -9.03 -9.65 -3.77
CA VAL A 39 -10.40 -10.16 -3.58
C VAL A 39 -10.40 -11.38 -2.68
N MET A 40 -9.49 -12.33 -2.88
CA MET A 40 -9.37 -13.53 -2.04
C MET A 40 -9.15 -13.16 -0.58
N VAL A 41 -8.22 -12.25 -0.27
CA VAL A 41 -7.94 -11.81 1.11
C VAL A 41 -9.14 -11.12 1.74
N ILE A 42 -9.82 -10.25 0.98
CA ILE A 42 -11.01 -9.53 1.44
C ILE A 42 -12.15 -10.51 1.73
N VAL A 43 -12.49 -11.39 0.78
CA VAL A 43 -13.55 -12.39 0.95
C VAL A 43 -13.23 -13.35 2.09
N TRP A 44 -11.99 -13.82 2.17
CA TRP A 44 -11.56 -14.71 3.23
C TRP A 44 -11.69 -14.04 4.61
N GLY A 45 -11.28 -12.78 4.74
CA GLY A 45 -11.48 -11.99 5.96
C GLY A 45 -12.96 -11.80 6.30
N GLY A 46 -13.79 -11.50 5.29
CA GLY A 46 -15.23 -11.35 5.46
C GLY A 46 -15.95 -12.62 5.92
N ILE A 47 -15.58 -13.80 5.40
CA ILE A 47 -16.13 -15.09 5.83
C ILE A 47 -15.83 -15.37 7.31
N HIS A 48 -14.68 -14.91 7.80
CA HIS A 48 -14.26 -15.07 9.20
C HIS A 48 -14.70 -13.89 10.08
N ASN A 49 -15.32 -12.86 9.51
CA ASN A 49 -15.93 -11.78 10.26
C ASN A 49 -17.28 -12.28 10.82
N HIS A 50 -17.36 -12.49 12.12
CA HIS A 50 -18.57 -12.98 12.79
C HIS A 50 -19.55 -11.83 13.13
N ASP A 51 -19.68 -10.83 12.25
CA ASP A 51 -20.42 -9.57 12.49
C ASP A 51 -19.95 -8.83 13.75
N THR A 52 -18.67 -9.01 14.11
CA THR A 52 -18.03 -8.35 15.25
C THR A 52 -17.17 -7.19 14.77
N LYS A 53 -17.12 -6.13 15.57
CA LYS A 53 -16.22 -4.99 15.32
C LYS A 53 -15.62 -4.52 16.63
N TYR A 54 -14.30 -4.60 16.72
CA TYR A 54 -13.54 -4.28 17.92
C TYR A 54 -12.92 -2.90 17.82
N ILE A 55 -13.08 -2.07 18.84
CA ILE A 55 -12.40 -0.78 18.98
C ILE A 55 -11.49 -0.77 20.22
N PRO A 56 -10.34 -0.06 20.18
CA PRO A 56 -9.45 0.02 21.34
C PRO A 56 -10.05 0.84 22.47
N ILE A 57 -9.87 0.39 23.71
CA ILE A 57 -10.36 1.05 24.93
C ILE A 57 -9.23 1.46 25.87
N ASN A 58 -9.52 2.37 26.80
CA ASN A 58 -8.60 2.73 27.87
C ASN A 58 -8.58 1.58 28.90
N VAL A 59 -7.44 0.88 28.98
CA VAL A 59 -7.26 -0.24 29.93
C VAL A 59 -7.26 0.21 31.38
N GLU A 60 -6.97 1.48 31.66
CA GLU A 60 -6.99 2.01 33.03
C GLU A 60 -8.43 2.06 33.60
N ALA A 61 -9.44 2.12 32.73
CA ALA A 61 -10.84 2.05 33.12
C ALA A 61 -11.34 0.61 33.40
N LEU A 62 -10.51 -0.42 33.13
CA LEU A 62 -10.81 -1.81 33.46
C LEU A 62 -10.30 -2.12 34.86
N ASP A 63 -11.15 -1.90 35.87
CA ASP A 63 -10.84 -2.28 37.24
C ASP A 63 -10.44 -3.77 37.34
N ASN A 64 -9.28 -4.04 37.96
CA ASN A 64 -8.79 -5.36 38.36
C ASN A 64 -8.32 -6.32 37.25
N LEU A 65 -8.09 -5.85 36.02
CA LEU A 65 -7.47 -6.67 34.97
C LEU A 65 -6.08 -6.17 34.59
N ASN A 66 -5.08 -7.04 34.66
CA ASN A 66 -3.73 -6.77 34.15
C ASN A 66 -3.71 -6.84 32.61
N CYS A 67 -4.43 -5.93 31.96
CA CYS A 67 -4.48 -5.81 30.49
C CYS A 67 -3.42 -4.82 30.02
N SER A 68 -2.55 -5.24 29.09
CA SER A 68 -1.66 -4.32 28.37
C SER A 68 -2.39 -3.53 27.28
N LYS A 69 -3.45 -4.13 26.70
CA LYS A 69 -4.36 -3.54 25.72
C LYS A 69 -5.75 -4.12 25.91
N GLY A 70 -6.77 -3.34 25.59
CA GLY A 70 -8.15 -3.76 25.65
C GLY A 70 -8.87 -3.39 24.35
N PHE A 71 -9.82 -4.22 23.96
CA PHE A 71 -10.74 -3.95 22.87
C PHE A 71 -12.16 -4.30 23.27
N VAL A 72 -13.15 -3.55 22.78
CA VAL A 72 -14.58 -3.81 23.02
C VAL A 72 -15.29 -4.09 21.70
N ASN A 73 -16.18 -5.08 21.69
CA ASN A 73 -17.07 -5.32 20.55
C ASN A 73 -18.21 -4.29 20.56
N VAL A 74 -18.27 -3.43 19.54
CA VAL A 74 -19.26 -2.34 19.46
C VAL A 74 -20.70 -2.86 19.27
N PHE A 75 -20.87 -4.10 18.83
CA PHE A 75 -22.18 -4.74 18.66
C PHE A 75 -22.61 -5.61 19.85
N ALA A 76 -21.75 -5.76 20.87
CA ALA A 76 -22.15 -6.43 22.10
C ALA A 76 -23.23 -5.60 22.82
N SER A 77 -24.29 -6.26 23.27
CA SER A 77 -25.41 -5.64 23.96
C SER A 77 -25.06 -5.26 25.40
N SER A 78 -24.14 -5.99 26.01
CA SER A 78 -23.74 -5.80 27.40
C SER A 78 -22.30 -6.24 27.67
N LYS A 79 -21.72 -5.81 28.80
CA LYS A 79 -20.41 -6.30 29.29
C LYS A 79 -20.41 -7.82 29.54
N GLY A 80 -21.58 -8.43 29.74
CA GLY A 80 -21.73 -9.86 30.04
C GLY A 80 -21.65 -10.77 28.81
N ASP A 81 -21.67 -10.21 27.60
CA ASP A 81 -21.63 -11.00 26.36
C ASP A 81 -20.23 -11.63 26.20
N SER A 82 -20.16 -12.86 25.68
CA SER A 82 -18.93 -13.66 25.70
C SER A 82 -17.77 -13.07 24.92
N ASP A 83 -18.05 -12.17 23.97
CA ASP A 83 -17.13 -11.50 23.07
C ASP A 83 -17.14 -9.97 23.26
N ALA A 84 -17.78 -9.48 24.33
CA ALA A 84 -17.90 -8.05 24.61
C ALA A 84 -16.54 -7.38 24.78
N LEU A 85 -15.58 -8.07 25.41
CA LEU A 85 -14.30 -7.51 25.82
C LEU A 85 -13.16 -8.47 25.49
N VAL A 86 -12.11 -7.95 24.85
CA VAL A 86 -10.84 -8.65 24.62
C VAL A 86 -9.75 -7.93 25.41
N CYS A 87 -9.15 -8.63 26.37
CA CYS A 87 -8.02 -8.15 27.16
C CYS A 87 -6.74 -8.85 26.68
N CYS A 88 -5.72 -8.08 26.30
CA CYS A 88 -4.42 -8.59 25.91
C CYS A 88 -3.46 -8.59 27.10
N GLY A 89 -3.15 -9.75 27.68
CA GLY A 89 -2.23 -9.86 28.81
C GLY A 89 -1.72 -11.29 29.02
N GLU A 90 -0.62 -11.46 29.77
CA GLU A 90 0.07 -12.75 29.91
C GLU A 90 -0.72 -13.82 30.70
N ASN A 91 -1.75 -13.42 31.46
CA ASN A 91 -2.39 -14.27 32.47
C ASN A 91 -3.88 -14.57 32.22
N TYR A 92 -4.41 -14.34 31.01
CA TYR A 92 -5.83 -14.60 30.77
C TYR A 92 -6.08 -16.06 30.36
N SER A 93 -6.64 -16.87 31.27
CA SER A 93 -7.04 -18.26 31.02
C SER A 93 -8.49 -18.35 30.50
N GLY A 94 -8.76 -17.70 29.37
CA GLY A 94 -10.10 -17.67 28.77
C GLY A 94 -10.50 -18.96 28.02
N ASN A 95 -11.77 -19.02 27.59
CA ASN A 95 -12.30 -20.06 26.70
C ASN A 95 -11.44 -20.19 25.41
N LYS A 96 -11.28 -21.41 24.88
CA LYS A 96 -10.50 -21.72 23.67
C LYS A 96 -10.86 -20.86 22.46
N TYR A 97 -12.14 -20.48 22.29
CA TYR A 97 -12.57 -19.57 21.22
C TYR A 97 -12.05 -18.14 21.45
N LEU A 98 -12.16 -17.66 22.69
CA LEU A 98 -11.63 -16.36 23.11
C LEU A 98 -10.11 -16.28 22.90
N LYS A 99 -9.41 -17.39 23.14
CA LYS A 99 -7.97 -17.50 22.94
C LYS A 99 -7.56 -17.34 21.47
N ALA A 100 -8.31 -17.92 20.53
CA ALA A 100 -8.01 -17.76 19.09
C ALA A 100 -8.27 -16.32 18.60
N LEU A 101 -9.32 -15.68 19.14
CA LEU A 101 -9.61 -14.26 18.92
C LEU A 101 -8.51 -13.36 19.52
N GLU A 102 -8.08 -13.66 20.75
CA GLU A 102 -6.99 -12.99 21.45
C GLU A 102 -5.67 -13.14 20.68
N ASP A 103 -5.33 -14.34 20.20
CA ASP A 103 -4.14 -14.56 19.37
C ASP A 103 -4.18 -13.75 18.07
N GLY A 104 -5.36 -13.52 17.50
CA GLY A 104 -5.54 -12.69 16.30
C GLY A 104 -5.35 -11.20 16.54
N ILE A 105 -5.92 -10.67 17.63
CA ILE A 105 -5.95 -9.24 17.95
C ILE A 105 -4.71 -8.81 18.75
N CYS A 106 -4.39 -9.55 19.81
CA CYS A 106 -3.37 -9.20 20.79
C CYS A 106 -1.96 -9.60 20.35
N ASN A 107 -1.82 -10.77 19.75
CA ASN A 107 -0.51 -11.28 19.34
C ASN A 107 -0.16 -10.77 17.94
N PRO A 108 0.79 -9.80 17.84
CA PRO A 108 1.30 -9.46 16.55
C PRO A 108 2.06 -10.65 15.97
N PRO A 109 2.07 -10.77 14.65
CA PRO A 109 3.01 -11.66 14.00
C PRO A 109 4.45 -11.25 14.37
N HIS A 110 5.35 -12.24 14.46
CA HIS A 110 6.75 -12.14 14.91
C HIS A 110 7.53 -10.90 14.43
N PHE A 111 8.66 -10.59 15.08
CA PHE A 111 9.53 -9.42 14.83
C PHE A 111 9.75 -9.06 13.34
N LEU A 112 9.80 -10.06 12.45
CA LEU A 112 9.91 -9.90 11.00
C LEU A 112 8.82 -9.00 10.39
N PHE A 113 7.69 -8.85 11.08
CA PHE A 113 6.52 -8.09 10.64
C PHE A 113 6.35 -6.75 11.35
N PHE A 114 7.42 -6.18 11.93
CA PHE A 114 7.37 -4.90 12.65
C PHE A 114 6.68 -3.78 11.85
N VAL A 115 6.90 -3.74 10.53
CA VAL A 115 6.30 -2.74 9.63
C VAL A 115 4.77 -2.86 9.58
N SER A 116 4.20 -4.05 9.73
CA SER A 116 2.74 -4.28 9.64
C SER A 116 1.94 -3.42 10.61
N ARG A 117 2.47 -3.18 11.82
CA ARG A 117 1.85 -2.33 12.85
C ARG A 117 1.90 -0.84 12.54
N ARG A 118 2.79 -0.45 11.64
CA ARG A 118 3.09 0.94 11.32
C ARG A 118 2.65 1.32 9.92
N LEU A 119 2.10 0.41 9.12
CA LEU A 119 1.69 0.68 7.73
C LEU A 119 0.76 1.90 7.61
N ALA A 120 -0.13 2.09 8.59
CA ALA A 120 -1.06 3.22 8.63
C ALA A 120 -0.44 4.52 9.16
N ARG A 121 0.74 4.47 9.78
CA ARG A 121 1.38 5.64 10.41
C ARG A 121 2.22 6.42 9.40
N PHE A 122 2.33 7.71 9.64
CA PHE A 122 3.39 8.51 9.06
C PHE A 122 4.71 8.20 9.82
N PRO A 123 5.84 7.99 9.12
CA PRO A 123 6.08 8.20 7.69
C PRO A 123 5.87 6.97 6.79
N GLU A 124 5.59 5.79 7.33
CA GLU A 124 5.53 4.53 6.58
C GLU A 124 4.52 4.53 5.43
N ALA A 125 3.30 5.03 5.68
CA ALA A 125 2.23 5.13 4.67
C ALA A 125 2.66 5.91 3.42
N TRP A 126 3.62 6.83 3.57
CA TRP A 126 4.16 7.68 2.50
C TRP A 126 5.42 7.10 1.86
N LEU A 127 6.34 6.62 2.68
CA LEU A 127 7.66 6.20 2.20
C LEU A 127 7.64 4.80 1.58
N LEU A 128 6.87 3.87 2.16
CA LEU A 128 6.82 2.48 1.67
C LEU A 128 6.33 2.36 0.23
N PRO A 129 5.22 2.99 -0.20
CA PRO A 129 4.80 2.91 -1.60
C PRO A 129 5.88 3.41 -2.58
N LEU A 130 6.72 4.35 -2.14
CA LEU A 130 7.75 4.99 -2.96
C LEU A 130 9.12 4.27 -2.92
N PHE A 131 9.26 3.20 -2.13
CA PHE A 131 10.55 2.49 -1.99
C PHE A 131 11.19 2.09 -3.34
N PRO A 132 10.45 1.59 -4.36
CA PRO A 132 11.08 1.16 -5.61
C PRO A 132 11.67 2.34 -6.37
N LEU A 133 11.01 3.50 -6.28
CA LEU A 133 11.46 4.74 -6.88
C LEU A 133 12.71 5.27 -6.16
N PHE A 134 12.77 5.17 -4.84
CA PHE A 134 13.98 5.52 -4.07
C PHE A 134 15.16 4.60 -4.42
N VAL A 135 14.93 3.29 -4.56
CA VAL A 135 15.97 2.35 -5.04
C VAL A 135 16.46 2.77 -6.43
N ARG A 136 15.55 3.13 -7.35
CA ARG A 136 15.92 3.64 -8.69
C ARG A 136 16.78 4.90 -8.61
N LEU A 137 16.35 5.90 -7.85
CA LEU A 137 17.07 7.17 -7.71
C LEU A 137 18.45 6.96 -7.06
N LEU A 138 18.55 6.08 -6.07
CA LEU A 138 19.81 5.73 -5.42
C LEU A 138 20.79 5.10 -6.41
N VAL A 139 20.36 4.07 -7.16
CA VAL A 139 21.20 3.41 -8.16
C VAL A 139 21.64 4.39 -9.26
N GLN A 140 20.74 5.25 -9.73
CA GLN A 140 21.08 6.28 -10.71
C GLN A 140 22.09 7.29 -10.17
N THR A 141 21.99 7.66 -8.89
CA THR A 141 22.93 8.58 -8.22
C THR A 141 24.31 7.97 -8.07
N ILE A 142 24.39 6.72 -7.59
CA ILE A 142 25.65 5.97 -7.47
C ILE A 142 26.35 5.86 -8.83
N ARG A 143 25.59 5.55 -9.89
CA ARG A 143 26.13 5.49 -11.26
C ARG A 143 26.66 6.84 -11.74
N LYS A 144 25.93 7.92 -11.49
CA LYS A 144 26.36 9.27 -11.85
C LYS A 144 27.69 9.62 -11.17
N GLN A 145 27.84 9.29 -9.88
CA GLN A 145 29.07 9.51 -9.13
C GLN A 145 30.23 8.65 -9.67
N ALA A 146 30.00 7.36 -9.92
CA ALA A 146 31.01 6.47 -10.49
C ALA A 146 31.47 6.93 -11.89
N SER A 147 30.55 7.44 -12.71
CA SER A 147 30.86 7.96 -14.04
C SER A 147 31.64 9.28 -14.01
N GLY A 148 31.39 10.17 -13.03
CA GLY A 148 32.08 11.47 -12.94
C GLY A 148 33.59 11.37 -12.73
N ILE A 149 34.08 10.24 -12.24
CA ILE A 149 35.52 9.96 -12.05
C ILE A 149 36.18 9.58 -13.39
N SER A 150 35.42 9.11 -14.39
CA SER A 150 35.94 8.69 -15.69
C SER A 150 35.78 9.81 -16.73
N SER A 151 36.85 10.60 -16.92
CA SER A 151 36.87 11.87 -17.67
C SER A 151 36.53 11.80 -19.18
N ASN A 152 36.25 10.63 -19.76
CA ASN A 152 36.01 10.46 -21.20
C ASN A 152 34.56 10.05 -21.54
N HIS A 153 33.58 10.41 -20.71
CA HIS A 153 32.21 9.98 -20.97
C HIS A 153 31.56 10.68 -22.18
N ASN A 154 31.12 9.84 -23.11
CA ASN A 154 30.33 10.21 -24.28
C ASN A 154 29.09 11.03 -23.90
N ALA A 155 28.89 12.18 -24.55
CA ALA A 155 27.74 13.08 -24.40
C ALA A 155 26.37 12.38 -24.55
N THR A 156 26.33 11.21 -25.20
CA THR A 156 25.14 10.34 -25.31
C THR A 156 24.66 9.78 -23.97
N THR A 157 25.57 9.31 -23.12
CA THR A 157 25.20 8.67 -21.84
C THR A 157 24.61 9.70 -20.89
N GLN A 158 25.18 10.89 -20.84
CA GLN A 158 24.70 12.00 -20.02
C GLN A 158 23.28 12.45 -20.43
N SER A 159 23.00 12.55 -21.73
CA SER A 159 21.67 12.91 -22.24
C SER A 159 20.60 11.90 -21.84
N ASN A 160 20.90 10.59 -21.92
CA ASN A 160 19.94 9.55 -21.57
C ASN A 160 19.64 9.54 -20.06
N ASN A 161 20.66 9.73 -19.22
CA ASN A 161 20.50 9.83 -17.76
C ASN A 161 19.59 11.00 -17.37
N ASN A 162 19.72 12.15 -18.04
CA ASN A 162 18.85 13.31 -17.80
C ASN A 162 17.39 13.03 -18.16
N ILE A 163 17.13 12.28 -19.25
CA ILE A 163 15.77 11.86 -19.64
C ILE A 163 15.18 10.93 -18.58
N GLN A 164 15.94 9.92 -18.12
CA GLN A 164 15.53 8.97 -17.09
C GLN A 164 15.18 9.66 -15.77
N TYR A 165 16.04 10.56 -15.32
CA TYR A 165 15.83 11.32 -14.10
C TYR A 165 14.56 12.19 -14.18
N ARG A 166 14.35 12.85 -15.32
CA ARG A 166 13.14 13.64 -15.57
C ARG A 166 11.88 12.77 -15.53
N LEU A 167 11.89 11.57 -16.10
CA LEU A 167 10.77 10.63 -16.05
C LEU A 167 10.53 10.12 -14.62
N ALA A 168 11.57 9.73 -13.89
CA ALA A 168 11.46 9.34 -12.49
C ALA A 168 10.84 10.45 -11.62
N ARG A 169 11.24 11.71 -11.86
CA ARG A 169 10.65 12.87 -11.18
C ARG A 169 9.17 13.08 -11.51
N ARG A 170 8.76 12.87 -12.76
CA ARG A 170 7.34 12.94 -13.15
C ARG A 170 6.52 11.87 -12.44
N ARG A 171 7.04 10.64 -12.34
CA ARG A 171 6.38 9.56 -11.60
C ARG A 171 6.33 9.83 -10.10
N PHE A 172 7.39 10.40 -9.52
CA PHE A 172 7.37 10.85 -8.13
C PHE A 172 6.17 11.77 -7.86
N TYR A 173 6.03 12.84 -8.66
CA TYR A 173 4.90 13.77 -8.50
C TYR A 173 3.55 13.14 -8.79
N PHE A 174 3.48 12.20 -9.74
CA PHE A 174 2.26 11.43 -10.00
C PHE A 174 1.84 10.61 -8.78
N TYR A 175 2.77 9.87 -8.17
CA TYR A 175 2.51 9.06 -6.98
C TYR A 175 2.18 9.91 -5.75
N VAL A 176 2.88 11.03 -5.56
CA VAL A 176 2.52 12.01 -4.52
C VAL A 176 1.10 12.53 -4.78
N GLY A 177 0.75 12.83 -6.03
CA GLY A 177 -0.61 13.22 -6.41
C GLY A 177 -1.66 12.16 -6.05
N ILE A 178 -1.37 10.87 -6.25
CA ILE A 178 -2.26 9.76 -5.86
C ILE A 178 -2.39 9.66 -4.33
N ILE A 179 -1.28 9.75 -3.60
CA ILE A 179 -1.26 9.73 -2.13
C ILE A 179 -2.12 10.89 -1.59
N GLN A 180 -1.95 12.09 -2.17
CA GLN A 180 -2.73 13.27 -1.81
C GLN A 180 -4.20 13.14 -2.22
N PHE A 181 -4.51 12.57 -3.39
CA PHE A 181 -5.88 12.30 -3.81
C PHE A 181 -6.60 11.40 -2.79
N ARG A 182 -5.94 10.35 -2.29
CA ARG A 182 -6.47 9.52 -1.19
C ARG A 182 -6.67 10.33 0.09
N GLY A 183 -5.64 11.08 0.50
CA GLY A 183 -5.65 11.82 1.77
C GLY A 183 -6.65 12.97 1.84
N TRP A 184 -6.84 13.72 0.76
CA TRP A 184 -7.71 14.90 0.75
C TRP A 184 -9.09 14.60 0.19
N ILE A 185 -9.16 13.88 -0.92
CA ILE A 185 -10.43 13.74 -1.64
C ILE A 185 -11.20 12.55 -1.09
N LEU A 186 -10.57 11.38 -1.04
CA LEU A 186 -11.28 10.19 -0.55
C LEU A 186 -11.58 10.32 0.94
N TYR A 187 -10.59 10.61 1.78
CA TYR A 187 -10.80 10.68 3.23
C TYR A 187 -11.84 11.72 3.64
N LEU A 188 -11.71 12.99 3.21
CA LEU A 188 -12.68 14.04 3.59
C LEU A 188 -14.07 13.82 3.01
N LEU A 189 -14.17 13.19 1.83
CA LEU A 189 -15.47 12.88 1.24
C LEU A 189 -16.17 11.75 1.99
N PHE A 190 -15.44 10.68 2.35
CA PHE A 190 -16.03 9.57 3.09
C PHE A 190 -16.38 9.92 4.52
N ASP A 191 -15.55 10.73 5.18
CA ASP A 191 -15.85 11.27 6.51
C ASP A 191 -17.19 12.03 6.52
N LYS A 192 -17.39 12.92 5.53
CA LYS A 192 -18.67 13.63 5.36
C LYS A 192 -19.85 12.72 5.01
N LEU A 193 -19.62 11.68 4.20
CA LEU A 193 -20.66 10.71 3.86
C LEU A 193 -21.03 9.86 5.08
N GLU A 194 -20.06 9.50 5.90
CA GLU A 194 -20.24 8.77 7.14
C GLU A 194 -21.03 9.60 8.15
N GLU A 195 -20.64 10.85 8.40
CA GLU A 195 -21.40 11.77 9.26
C GLU A 195 -22.88 11.86 8.83
N TRP A 196 -23.13 11.92 7.51
CA TRP A 196 -24.48 12.01 6.96
C TRP A 196 -25.30 10.72 7.16
N ILE A 197 -24.67 9.55 7.04
CA ILE A 197 -25.32 8.26 7.19
C ILE A 197 -25.50 7.88 8.67
N VAL A 198 -24.51 8.19 9.51
CA VAL A 198 -24.41 7.69 10.89
C VAL A 198 -25.10 8.59 11.92
N ALA A 199 -25.47 9.83 11.56
CA ALA A 199 -26.30 10.69 12.41
C ALA A 199 -27.64 10.08 12.89
N SER A 200 -28.03 8.91 12.37
CA SER A 200 -29.26 8.19 12.72
C SER A 200 -29.12 7.07 13.78
N THR A 201 -27.93 6.70 14.24
CA THR A 201 -27.76 5.62 15.23
C THR A 201 -27.77 6.14 16.68
N GLY A 202 -28.33 5.34 17.60
CA GLY A 202 -28.59 5.72 19.00
C GLY A 202 -27.33 6.20 19.76
N LYS A 203 -27.55 7.05 20.77
CA LYS A 203 -26.47 7.76 21.47
C LYS A 203 -25.81 6.97 22.61
N ASP A 204 -26.47 5.94 23.12
CA ASP A 204 -26.07 5.27 24.36
C ASP A 204 -25.41 3.92 24.06
N CYS A 205 -24.24 3.66 24.66
CA CYS A 205 -23.57 2.36 24.64
C CYS A 205 -22.99 2.02 26.01
N TRP A 206 -22.99 0.72 26.36
CA TRP A 206 -22.57 0.27 27.69
C TRP A 206 -21.07 0.52 27.96
N TYR A 207 -20.26 0.63 26.91
CA TYR A 207 -18.81 0.78 26.98
C TYR A 207 -18.33 2.23 26.90
N GLU A 208 -19.22 3.22 26.94
CA GLU A 208 -18.85 4.64 26.85
C GLU A 208 -17.79 5.04 27.88
N HIS A 209 -17.92 4.57 29.12
CA HIS A 209 -16.96 4.80 30.20
C HIS A 209 -15.57 4.16 30.00
N LEU A 210 -15.42 3.27 29.01
CA LEU A 210 -14.15 2.62 28.66
C LEU A 210 -13.43 3.32 27.49
N LEU A 211 -14.09 4.25 26.80
CA LEU A 211 -13.50 4.98 25.69
C LEU A 211 -12.43 5.94 26.20
N HIS A 212 -11.40 6.23 25.39
CA HIS A 212 -10.42 7.24 25.75
C HIS A 212 -11.05 8.64 25.69
N ASP A 213 -10.51 9.60 26.43
CA ASP A 213 -11.02 10.98 26.49
C ASP A 213 -11.21 11.65 25.11
N ASN A 214 -10.51 11.22 24.06
CA ASN A 214 -10.69 11.77 22.71
C ASN A 214 -11.90 11.20 21.94
N TYR A 215 -12.57 10.17 22.48
CA TYR A 215 -13.74 9.52 21.89
C TYR A 215 -14.97 9.85 22.74
N HIS A 216 -15.58 11.00 22.49
CA HIS A 216 -16.65 11.52 23.35
C HIS A 216 -18.05 10.95 23.11
N SER A 217 -18.24 10.02 22.16
CA SER A 217 -19.57 9.46 21.90
C SER A 217 -19.54 8.06 21.28
N CYS A 218 -20.55 7.26 21.64
CA CYS A 218 -20.88 5.99 20.98
C CYS A 218 -21.38 6.17 19.54
N GLN A 219 -21.83 7.38 19.20
CA GLN A 219 -22.22 7.76 17.85
C GLN A 219 -21.04 7.57 16.89
N GLY A 220 -21.25 6.91 15.74
CA GLY A 220 -20.16 6.60 14.80
C GLY A 220 -19.57 5.21 14.95
N GLN A 221 -19.48 4.67 16.17
CA GLN A 221 -18.62 3.50 16.43
C GLN A 221 -19.07 2.23 15.69
N GLY A 222 -20.39 2.06 15.49
CA GLY A 222 -20.95 0.92 14.77
C GLY A 222 -20.74 0.94 13.25
N THR A 223 -20.36 2.08 12.66
CA THR A 223 -20.12 2.18 11.21
C THR A 223 -18.98 3.15 10.95
N ASP A 224 -17.83 2.63 10.52
CA ASP A 224 -16.62 3.40 10.21
C ASP A 224 -16.11 3.00 8.82
N PHE A 225 -15.80 3.98 8.00
CA PHE A 225 -15.19 3.76 6.71
C PHE A 225 -13.85 3.02 6.84
N SER A 226 -13.68 1.90 6.13
CA SER A 226 -12.43 1.13 6.17
C SER A 226 -11.28 1.80 5.42
N ASP A 227 -10.75 2.87 6.00
CA ASP A 227 -9.69 3.71 5.47
C ASP A 227 -8.37 2.93 5.31
N HIS A 228 -8.16 1.91 6.13
CA HIS A 228 -7.03 0.98 6.09
C HIS A 228 -7.08 0.12 4.83
N VAL A 229 -8.24 -0.45 4.48
CA VAL A 229 -8.40 -1.20 3.23
C VAL A 229 -8.10 -0.29 2.03
N VAL A 230 -8.61 0.95 2.04
CA VAL A 230 -8.29 1.93 0.99
C VAL A 230 -6.80 2.26 0.97
N LEU A 231 -6.16 2.48 2.12
CA LEU A 231 -4.73 2.77 2.18
C LEU A 231 -3.89 1.62 1.58
N TYR A 232 -4.23 0.39 1.94
CA TYR A 232 -3.53 -0.81 1.51
C TYR A 232 -3.66 -1.04 0.00
N PHE A 233 -4.89 -0.99 -0.52
CA PHE A 233 -5.19 -1.39 -1.89
C PHE A 233 -5.28 -0.23 -2.89
N ALA A 234 -5.40 1.02 -2.46
CA ALA A 234 -5.38 2.18 -3.37
C ALA A 234 -4.01 2.84 -3.45
N GLN A 235 -3.22 2.78 -2.37
CA GLN A 235 -1.98 3.54 -2.23
C GLN A 235 -0.75 2.65 -2.10
N ILE A 236 -0.63 1.85 -1.04
CA ILE A 236 0.62 1.15 -0.71
C ILE A 236 0.99 0.14 -1.80
N LEU A 237 0.11 -0.83 -2.08
CA LEU A 237 0.42 -1.87 -3.05
C LEU A 237 0.46 -1.35 -4.49
N PRO A 238 -0.53 -0.60 -5.00
CA PRO A 238 -0.54 -0.22 -6.41
C PRO A 238 0.64 0.66 -6.81
N ILE A 239 1.07 1.59 -5.95
CA ILE A 239 2.19 2.49 -6.25
C ILE A 239 3.53 1.74 -6.22
N ALA A 240 3.73 0.84 -5.25
CA ALA A 240 4.94 0.01 -5.25
C ALA A 240 4.95 -0.92 -6.46
N PHE A 241 3.81 -1.56 -6.74
CA PHE A 241 3.64 -2.53 -7.81
C PHE A 241 3.89 -1.92 -9.19
N ILE A 242 3.27 -0.77 -9.47
CA ILE A 242 3.38 -0.07 -10.76
C ILE A 242 4.83 0.32 -11.07
N GLU A 243 5.59 0.81 -10.08
CA GLU A 243 6.99 1.21 -10.26
C GLU A 243 7.92 -0.01 -10.40
N ILE A 244 7.65 -1.11 -9.69
CA ILE A 244 8.42 -2.35 -9.84
C ILE A 244 8.22 -2.95 -11.22
N LEU A 245 6.97 -3.10 -11.67
CA LEU A 245 6.66 -3.57 -13.02
C LEU A 245 7.32 -2.69 -14.08
N HIS A 246 7.21 -1.36 -13.94
CA HIS A 246 7.90 -0.42 -14.83
C HIS A 246 9.43 -0.62 -14.81
N SER A 247 10.00 -0.95 -13.66
CA SER A 247 11.43 -1.24 -13.52
C SER A 247 11.87 -2.53 -14.21
N PHE A 248 10.97 -3.51 -14.38
CA PHE A 248 11.28 -4.70 -15.19
C PHE A 248 11.13 -4.47 -16.69
N VAL A 249 10.17 -3.65 -17.12
CA VAL A 249 10.05 -3.23 -18.53
C VAL A 249 11.25 -2.38 -18.93
N GLU A 250 11.65 -1.47 -18.04
CA GLU A 250 12.77 -0.56 -18.23
C GLU A 250 13.82 -0.70 -17.11
N PRO A 251 14.65 -1.76 -17.17
CA PRO A 251 15.62 -2.07 -16.14
C PRO A 251 16.73 -1.01 -16.10
N PHE A 252 16.72 -0.24 -15.01
CA PHE A 252 17.73 0.78 -14.73
C PHE A 252 19.03 0.21 -14.14
N TRP A 253 19.07 -1.10 -13.85
CA TRP A 253 20.26 -1.80 -13.35
C TRP A 253 21.09 -2.47 -14.46
N ILE A 254 20.61 -2.50 -15.71
CA ILE A 254 21.41 -3.02 -16.83
C ILE A 254 22.28 -1.89 -17.37
N GLU A 255 23.59 -2.08 -17.38
CA GLU A 255 24.54 -1.17 -18.02
C GLU A 255 24.87 -1.68 -19.42
N LYS A 256 24.76 -0.82 -20.43
CA LYS A 256 25.23 -1.13 -21.79
C LYS A 256 26.70 -0.74 -21.88
N GLY A 257 27.59 -1.63 -21.48
CA GLY A 257 29.04 -1.38 -21.43
C GLY A 257 29.76 -2.34 -20.50
N THR A 258 31.08 -2.40 -20.62
CA THR A 258 32.00 -3.33 -19.95
C THR A 258 31.57 -3.73 -18.53
N ALA A 259 31.44 -5.04 -18.29
CA ALA A 259 31.04 -5.59 -17.00
C ALA A 259 32.12 -5.30 -15.94
N THR A 260 31.83 -4.36 -15.03
CA THR A 260 32.63 -4.20 -13.81
C THR A 260 32.03 -5.06 -12.68
N PRO A 261 32.80 -5.43 -11.65
CA PRO A 261 32.27 -6.12 -10.47
C PRO A 261 31.10 -5.37 -9.80
N ALA A 262 31.16 -4.03 -9.78
CA ALA A 262 30.07 -3.18 -9.29
C ALA A 262 28.81 -3.27 -10.17
N THR A 263 28.98 -3.38 -11.49
CA THR A 263 27.89 -3.61 -12.44
C THR A 263 27.24 -4.97 -12.20
N PHE A 264 28.02 -6.02 -11.94
CA PHE A 264 27.52 -7.37 -11.67
C PHE A 264 26.69 -7.43 -10.37
N MET A 265 27.17 -6.80 -9.29
CA MET A 265 26.45 -6.73 -8.02
C MET A 265 25.11 -5.98 -8.18
N THR A 266 25.11 -4.86 -8.89
CA THR A 266 23.89 -4.07 -9.15
C THR A 266 22.88 -4.85 -10.00
N MET A 267 23.34 -5.59 -11.01
CA MET A 267 22.48 -6.38 -11.90
C MET A 267 21.73 -7.50 -11.18
N ARG A 268 22.30 -8.07 -10.10
CA ARG A 268 21.67 -9.15 -9.34
C ARG A 268 20.91 -8.64 -8.11
N LEU A 269 21.51 -7.73 -7.33
CA LEU A 269 20.91 -7.30 -6.06
C LEU A 269 19.67 -6.44 -6.23
N VAL A 270 19.66 -5.52 -7.19
CA VAL A 270 18.52 -4.61 -7.38
C VAL A 270 17.22 -5.36 -7.67
N PRO A 271 17.14 -6.27 -8.67
CA PRO A 271 15.90 -7.01 -8.90
C PRO A 271 15.50 -7.90 -7.71
N ILE A 272 16.47 -8.49 -7.00
CA ILE A 272 16.19 -9.26 -5.76
C ILE A 272 15.55 -8.35 -4.70
N ILE A 273 16.15 -7.19 -4.43
CA ILE A 273 15.63 -6.21 -3.45
C ILE A 273 14.21 -5.78 -3.83
N LEU A 274 13.96 -5.48 -5.11
CA LEU A 274 12.63 -5.08 -5.57
C LEU A 274 11.61 -6.21 -5.43
N ILE A 275 11.92 -7.43 -5.86
CA ILE A 275 11.01 -8.58 -5.75
C ILE A 275 10.76 -8.94 -4.29
N THR A 276 11.81 -9.13 -3.49
CA THR A 276 11.68 -9.47 -2.07
C THR A 276 10.97 -8.36 -1.31
N GLY A 277 11.25 -7.09 -1.61
CA GLY A 277 10.55 -5.94 -1.04
C GLY A 277 9.06 -5.94 -1.39
N MET A 278 8.69 -6.23 -2.64
CA MET A 278 7.29 -6.33 -3.04
C MET A 278 6.58 -7.50 -2.36
N MET A 279 7.21 -8.67 -2.29
CA MET A 279 6.66 -9.84 -1.62
C MET A 279 6.45 -9.56 -0.13
N TYR A 280 7.41 -8.91 0.52
CA TYR A 280 7.26 -8.45 1.89
C TYR A 280 6.08 -7.49 2.04
N LEU A 281 5.97 -6.47 1.18
CA LEU A 281 4.84 -5.53 1.19
C LEU A 281 3.50 -6.24 1.01
N TYR A 282 3.39 -7.20 0.10
CA TYR A 282 2.18 -8.01 -0.07
C TYR A 282 1.82 -8.75 1.21
N VAL A 283 2.77 -9.47 1.81
CA VAL A 283 2.51 -10.24 3.03
C VAL A 283 2.04 -9.33 4.16
N VAL A 284 2.75 -8.23 4.44
CA VAL A 284 2.37 -7.32 5.54
C VAL A 284 1.04 -6.64 5.28
N THR A 285 0.77 -6.23 4.04
CA THR A 285 -0.45 -5.53 3.67
C THR A 285 -1.66 -6.46 3.67
N PHE A 286 -1.51 -7.68 3.14
CA PHE A 286 -2.60 -8.67 3.13
C PHE A 286 -2.92 -9.16 4.53
N MET A 287 -1.92 -9.37 5.36
CA MET A 287 -2.13 -9.70 6.76
C MET A 287 -2.82 -8.55 7.52
N GLY A 288 -2.40 -7.31 7.25
CA GLY A 288 -3.07 -6.12 7.78
C GLY A 288 -4.53 -6.03 7.33
N ALA A 289 -4.79 -6.19 6.03
CA ALA A 289 -6.13 -6.20 5.45
C ALA A 289 -7.01 -7.33 6.01
N TYR A 290 -6.46 -8.53 6.15
CA TYR A 290 -7.15 -9.68 6.74
C TYR A 290 -7.56 -9.37 8.19
N LYS A 291 -6.62 -8.93 9.04
CA LYS A 291 -6.95 -8.57 10.43
C LYS A 291 -7.97 -7.43 10.51
N THR A 292 -7.83 -6.42 9.64
CA THR A 292 -8.79 -5.31 9.50
C THR A 292 -10.18 -5.86 9.20
N ALA A 293 -10.29 -6.79 8.25
CA ALA A 293 -11.54 -7.39 7.84
C ALA A 293 -12.16 -8.35 8.85
N VAL A 294 -11.35 -9.09 9.61
CA VAL A 294 -11.86 -10.05 10.59
C VAL A 294 -12.29 -9.36 11.88
N TYR A 295 -11.56 -8.35 12.35
CA TYR A 295 -11.73 -7.84 13.72
C TYR A 295 -12.17 -6.38 13.80
N PHE A 296 -11.76 -5.50 12.88
CA PHE A 296 -11.85 -4.06 13.11
C PHE A 296 -12.95 -3.38 12.30
N HIS A 297 -13.50 -4.05 11.30
CA HIS A 297 -14.57 -3.52 10.47
C HIS A 297 -15.57 -4.60 10.12
N THR A 298 -16.79 -4.18 9.82
CA THR A 298 -17.85 -5.08 9.33
C THR A 298 -17.63 -5.46 7.88
N TRP A 299 -18.24 -6.55 7.43
CA TRP A 299 -18.15 -6.98 6.03
C TRP A 299 -18.59 -5.88 5.02
N PRO A 300 -19.72 -5.15 5.23
CA PRO A 300 -20.10 -4.05 4.36
C PRO A 300 -19.05 -2.93 4.28
N GLU A 301 -18.45 -2.54 5.40
CA GLU A 301 -17.38 -1.51 5.46
C GLU A 301 -16.17 -1.93 4.64
N ILE A 302 -15.72 -3.18 4.80
CA ILE A 302 -14.59 -3.75 4.07
C ILE A 302 -14.84 -3.79 2.57
N ARG A 303 -16.02 -4.28 2.18
CA ARG A 303 -16.43 -4.35 0.76
C ARG A 303 -16.45 -2.97 0.13
N ASN A 304 -17.03 -1.98 0.83
CA ASN A 304 -17.10 -0.61 0.35
C ASN A 304 -15.71 0.02 0.26
N GLY A 305 -14.85 -0.17 1.26
CA GLY A 305 -13.46 0.27 1.23
C GLY A 305 -12.70 -0.33 0.04
N TYR A 306 -12.89 -1.61 -0.26
CA TYR A 306 -12.27 -2.22 -1.43
C TYR A 306 -12.80 -1.62 -2.75
N PHE A 307 -14.11 -1.43 -2.90
CA PHE A 307 -14.69 -0.77 -4.09
C PHE A 307 -14.13 0.64 -4.31
N VAL A 308 -14.00 1.42 -3.24
CA VAL A 308 -13.36 2.74 -3.29
C VAL A 308 -11.93 2.64 -3.77
N SER A 309 -11.18 1.65 -3.29
CA SER A 309 -9.79 1.45 -3.72
C SER A 309 -9.66 1.18 -5.23
N LEU A 310 -10.69 0.59 -5.86
CA LEU A 310 -10.72 0.36 -7.31
C LEU A 310 -10.76 1.67 -8.12
N LEU A 311 -11.24 2.78 -7.53
CA LEU A 311 -11.20 4.10 -8.17
C LEU A 311 -9.76 4.57 -8.45
N VAL A 312 -8.78 4.03 -7.74
CA VAL A 312 -7.35 4.28 -8.01
C VAL A 312 -6.73 3.12 -8.78
N GLN A 313 -6.99 1.88 -8.39
CA GLN A 313 -6.36 0.71 -9.03
C GLN A 313 -6.73 0.56 -10.50
N VAL A 314 -8.02 0.74 -10.86
CA VAL A 314 -8.48 0.56 -12.23
C VAL A 314 -7.85 1.60 -13.16
N PRO A 315 -7.84 2.92 -12.87
CA PRO A 315 -7.10 3.87 -13.69
C PRO A 315 -5.61 3.55 -13.84
N LEU A 316 -4.93 3.10 -12.77
CA LEU A 316 -3.52 2.70 -12.86
C LEU A 316 -3.31 1.50 -13.78
N PHE A 317 -4.17 0.48 -13.67
CA PHE A 317 -4.21 -0.65 -14.59
C PHE A 317 -4.45 -0.18 -16.03
N LEU A 318 -5.44 0.68 -16.26
CA LEU A 318 -5.77 1.17 -17.60
C LEU A 318 -4.61 1.96 -18.21
N ILE A 319 -3.93 2.81 -17.43
CA ILE A 319 -2.71 3.52 -17.83
C ILE A 319 -1.62 2.53 -18.28
N GLN A 320 -1.39 1.47 -17.51
CA GLN A 320 -0.31 0.52 -17.82
C GLN A 320 -0.66 -0.52 -18.89
N CYS A 321 -1.89 -0.98 -18.98
CA CYS A 321 -2.23 -2.19 -19.73
C CYS A 321 -3.08 -1.93 -20.97
N THR A 322 -3.62 -0.73 -21.16
CA THR A 322 -4.55 -0.42 -22.27
C THR A 322 -4.05 0.72 -23.15
N PRO A 323 -4.51 0.82 -24.42
CA PRO A 323 -4.17 1.96 -25.28
C PRO A 323 -4.94 3.24 -24.91
N PHE A 324 -6.00 3.16 -24.10
CA PHE A 324 -6.91 4.28 -23.84
C PHE A 324 -6.22 5.50 -23.22
N PHE A 325 -5.27 5.26 -22.31
CA PHE A 325 -4.50 6.33 -21.64
C PHE A 325 -3.07 6.44 -22.18
N TYR A 326 -2.91 6.29 -23.50
CA TYR A 326 -1.62 6.37 -24.16
C TYR A 326 -0.85 7.66 -23.81
N SER A 327 -1.47 8.84 -23.95
CA SER A 327 -0.82 10.13 -23.70
C SER A 327 -0.35 10.27 -22.25
N THR A 328 -1.17 9.83 -21.30
CA THR A 328 -0.83 9.81 -19.86
C THR A 328 0.35 8.87 -19.61
N ARG A 329 0.32 7.66 -20.19
CA ARG A 329 1.40 6.70 -20.09
C ARG A 329 2.70 7.24 -20.69
N GLU A 330 2.66 7.83 -21.89
CA GLU A 330 3.85 8.41 -22.53
C GLU A 330 4.43 9.55 -21.66
N TYR A 331 3.58 10.41 -21.10
CA TYR A 331 4.02 11.55 -20.30
C TYR A 331 4.77 11.12 -19.04
N PHE A 332 4.22 10.17 -18.27
CA PHE A 332 4.78 9.72 -16.99
C PHE A 332 5.84 8.62 -17.13
N PHE A 333 5.66 7.67 -18.05
CA PHE A 333 6.50 6.48 -18.18
C PHE A 333 7.41 6.48 -19.42
N GLY A 334 7.16 7.35 -20.41
CA GLY A 334 8.04 7.48 -21.58
C GLY A 334 7.84 6.40 -22.66
N TYR A 335 6.79 5.58 -22.57
CA TYR A 335 6.42 4.62 -23.61
C TYR A 335 5.75 5.35 -24.78
N ALA A 336 6.44 5.50 -25.90
CA ALA A 336 5.78 5.89 -27.14
C ALA A 336 5.01 4.68 -27.71
N SER A 337 4.01 4.90 -28.57
CA SER A 337 3.32 3.85 -29.33
C SER A 337 4.07 3.60 -30.61
#